data_AF-A0A533UIK9-F1
#
_entry.id   AF-A0A533UIK9-F1
#
_cell.length_a   1.000
_cell.length_b   1.000
_cell.length_c   1.000
_cell.angle_alpha   90.00
_cell.angle_beta   90.00
_cell.angle_gamma   90.00
#
_symmetry.space_group_name_H-M   'P 1'
#
loop_
_entity.id
_entity.type
_entity.pdbx_description
1 polymer ?
#
loop_
_entity_poly.entity_id
_entity_poly.type
_entity_poly.pdbx_seq_one_letter_code
_entity_poly.pdbx_strand_id
1 'polypeptide(L)'
;MHPFTENFISNVISLYEKFKSQGIVIHSTISPDTTKTIQSKLPAPVIYSVTRGVHKRMLYDLKRYTKFYAIEPDAPRAEWASSEYSKLMKKCGVKTKRMTNPKTLGLAKIVVDTSYYGWLINYAQLSNMIAIENKVDYDEMWSFADEIHKFLGNKPKMFPGFIGGIV
;
A
#
# COMPACT_ATOMS: atom_id res chain seq x y z
N MET A 1 -3.44 12.17 6.87
CA MET A 1 -2.97 11.58 5.60
C MET A 1 -3.25 12.61 4.53
N HIS A 2 -2.24 13.21 3.89
CA HIS A 2 -2.49 14.17 2.81
C HIS A 2 -2.60 13.40 1.48
N PRO A 3 -3.71 13.54 0.72
CA PRO A 3 -3.83 12.94 -0.59
C PRO A 3 -2.75 13.49 -1.52
N PHE A 4 -2.28 12.67 -2.47
CA PHE A 4 -1.39 13.16 -3.51
C PHE A 4 -2.15 14.16 -4.37
N THR A 5 -1.66 15.39 -4.40
CA THR A 5 -2.12 16.48 -5.28
C THR A 5 -0.95 16.95 -6.13
N GLU A 6 -1.21 17.73 -7.17
CA GLU A 6 -0.14 18.37 -7.97
C GLU A 6 0.84 19.16 -7.08
N ASN A 7 0.36 19.66 -5.94
CA ASN A 7 1.14 20.42 -4.96
C ASN A 7 1.80 19.54 -3.87
N PHE A 8 1.78 18.21 -3.97
CA PHE A 8 2.32 17.35 -2.91
C PHE A 8 3.82 17.60 -2.70
N ILE A 9 4.60 17.65 -3.77
CA ILE A 9 6.06 17.85 -3.71
C ILE A 9 6.39 19.24 -3.14
N SER A 10 5.71 20.29 -3.61
CA SER A 10 5.92 21.65 -3.10
C SER A 10 5.55 21.78 -1.62
N ASN A 11 4.46 21.13 -1.18
CA ASN A 11 4.08 21.09 0.23
C ASN A 11 5.14 20.42 1.10
N VAL A 12 5.69 19.28 0.67
CA VAL A 12 6.76 18.59 1.43
C VAL A 12 8.02 19.47 1.53
N ILE A 13 8.41 20.15 0.44
CA ILE A 13 9.57 21.05 0.43
C ILE A 13 9.33 22.25 1.36
N SER A 14 8.16 22.88 1.28
CA SER A 14 7.79 24.02 2.14
C SER A 14 7.80 23.63 3.63
N LEU A 15 7.29 22.44 3.96
CA LEU A 15 7.34 21.91 5.33
C LEU A 15 8.79 21.67 5.78
N TYR A 16 9.63 21.10 4.91
CA TYR A 16 11.06 20.94 5.20
C TYR A 16 11.74 22.29 5.44
N GLU A 17 11.48 23.29 4.61
CA GLU A 17 12.09 24.62 4.76
C GLU A 17 11.69 25.30 6.07
N LYS A 18 10.43 25.14 6.48
CA LYS A 18 9.89 25.70 7.72
C LYS A 18 10.49 25.03 8.96
N PHE A 19 10.60 23.71 8.97
CA PHE A 19 10.98 22.95 10.18
C PHE A 19 12.42 22.46 10.20
N LYS A 20 13.13 22.54 9.07
CA LYS A 20 14.50 22.03 8.86
C LYS A 20 14.70 20.62 9.44
N SER A 21 13.73 19.75 9.17
CA SER A 21 13.67 18.40 9.74
C SER A 21 14.88 17.56 9.36
N GLN A 22 15.41 16.76 10.30
CA GLN A 22 16.58 15.91 10.06
C GLN A 22 16.30 14.72 9.12
N GLY A 23 15.04 14.33 8.95
CA GLY A 23 14.59 13.28 8.05
C GLY A 23 13.09 13.39 7.82
N ILE A 24 12.62 12.88 6.69
CA ILE A 24 11.22 12.96 6.26
C ILE A 24 10.69 11.56 6.06
N VAL A 25 9.46 11.30 6.51
CA VAL A 25 8.78 10.02 6.28
C VAL A 25 7.45 10.26 5.57
N ILE A 26 7.27 9.67 4.40
CA ILE A 26 6.05 9.77 3.60
C ILE A 26 5.22 8.51 3.78
N HIS A 27 4.00 8.66 4.32
CA HIS A 27 3.04 7.56 4.52
C HIS A 27 1.90 7.51 3.49
N SER A 28 1.71 8.58 2.72
CA SER A 28 0.70 8.68 1.69
C SER A 28 1.00 7.74 0.52
N THR A 29 -0.04 7.28 -0.17
CA THR A 29 0.12 6.64 -1.49
C THR A 29 0.57 7.71 -2.48
N ILE A 30 1.75 7.54 -3.05
CA ILE A 30 2.36 8.45 -4.03
C ILE A 30 2.79 7.68 -5.27
N SER A 31 2.98 8.39 -6.39
CA SER A 31 3.50 7.75 -7.60
C SER A 31 4.93 7.24 -7.37
N PRO A 32 5.36 6.16 -8.05
CA PRO A 32 6.63 5.50 -7.76
C PRO A 32 7.88 6.39 -7.82
N ASP A 33 7.87 7.47 -8.63
CA ASP A 33 9.02 8.37 -8.80
C ASP A 33 8.94 9.63 -7.91
N THR A 34 7.86 9.79 -7.12
CA THR A 34 7.67 10.97 -6.24
C THR A 34 8.75 11.05 -5.16
N THR A 35 9.09 9.94 -4.50
CA THR A 35 10.13 9.95 -3.45
C THR A 35 11.49 10.35 -4.01
N LYS A 36 11.86 9.84 -5.19
CA LYS A 36 13.10 10.20 -5.88
C LYS A 36 13.16 11.70 -6.21
N THR A 37 12.05 12.25 -6.69
CA THR A 37 11.93 13.68 -7.02
C THR A 37 12.05 14.58 -5.78
N ILE A 38 11.52 14.14 -4.64
CA ILE A 38 11.66 14.88 -3.38
C ILE A 38 13.10 14.76 -2.85
N GLN A 39 13.67 13.56 -2.90
CA GLN A 39 15.03 13.31 -2.41
C GLN A 39 16.07 14.14 -3.15
N SER A 40 15.94 14.34 -4.47
CA SER A 40 16.88 15.16 -5.24
C SER A 40 16.84 16.66 -4.91
N LYS A 41 15.78 17.12 -4.26
CA LYS A 41 15.58 18.53 -3.89
C LYS A 41 15.94 18.84 -2.44
N LEU A 42 16.15 17.81 -1.62
CA LEU A 42 16.31 17.97 -0.18
C LEU A 42 17.61 17.30 0.32
N PRO A 43 18.38 17.97 1.18
CA PRO A 43 19.59 17.39 1.77
C PRO A 43 19.29 16.45 2.95
N ALA A 44 18.01 16.30 3.33
CA ALA A 44 17.57 15.36 4.35
C ALA A 44 17.14 14.02 3.71
N PRO A 45 17.36 12.87 4.39
CA PRO A 45 16.87 11.58 3.93
C PRO A 45 15.34 11.54 3.89
N VAL A 46 14.80 10.99 2.81
CA VAL A 46 13.36 10.77 2.61
C VAL A 46 13.05 9.29 2.63
N ILE A 47 12.29 8.86 3.63
CA ILE A 47 11.77 7.49 3.75
C ILE A 47 10.38 7.45 3.15
N TYR A 48 10.16 6.52 2.23
CA TYR A 48 8.83 6.13 1.82
C TYR A 48 8.35 4.95 2.66
N SER A 49 7.19 5.07 3.32
CA SER A 49 6.61 3.99 4.11
C SER A 49 5.10 3.91 3.97
N VAL A 50 4.67 3.16 2.96
CA VAL A 50 3.26 2.92 2.66
C VAL A 50 2.50 2.32 3.82
N THR A 51 1.23 2.69 3.91
CA THR A 51 0.28 2.13 4.86
C THR A 51 -0.48 0.95 4.26
N ARG A 52 -0.80 -0.01 5.12
CA ARG A 52 -1.65 -1.18 4.83
C ARG A 52 -2.64 -1.33 5.96
N GLY A 53 -3.81 -1.85 5.62
CA GLY A 53 -4.88 -2.09 6.58
C GLY A 53 -6.14 -1.32 6.26
N VAL A 54 -7.15 -1.64 7.05
CA VAL A 54 -8.50 -1.11 6.95
C VAL A 54 -8.62 0.11 7.85
N HIS A 55 -9.18 1.21 7.34
CA HIS A 55 -9.29 2.46 8.10
C HIS A 55 -10.00 2.27 9.46
N LYS A 56 -11.11 1.51 9.49
CA LYS A 56 -11.88 1.23 10.70
C LYS A 56 -11.11 0.52 11.82
N ARG A 57 -10.03 -0.19 11.49
CA ARG A 57 -9.16 -0.90 12.46
C ARG A 57 -7.69 -0.58 12.25
N MET A 58 -7.37 0.62 11.77
CA MET A 58 -6.02 1.00 11.35
C MET A 58 -4.99 0.83 12.48
N LEU A 59 -5.34 1.15 13.72
CA LEU A 59 -4.43 0.97 14.87
C LEU A 59 -4.04 -0.49 15.08
N TYR A 60 -5.01 -1.40 14.92
CA TYR A 60 -4.79 -2.84 15.01
C TYR A 60 -3.96 -3.34 13.84
N ASP A 61 -4.34 -2.96 12.61
CA ASP A 61 -3.68 -3.43 11.39
C ASP A 61 -2.23 -2.92 11.27
N LEU A 62 -1.93 -1.71 11.76
CA LEU A 62 -0.57 -1.16 11.82
C LEU A 62 0.37 -2.00 12.69
N LYS A 63 -0.13 -2.62 13.76
CA LYS A 63 0.66 -3.51 14.64
C LYS A 63 0.69 -4.95 14.13
N ARG A 64 -0.38 -5.38 13.46
CA ARG A 64 -0.52 -6.75 12.92
C ARG A 64 0.35 -6.98 11.69
N TYR A 65 0.35 -6.05 10.73
CA TYR A 65 1.06 -6.22 9.47
C TYR A 65 2.48 -5.66 9.54
N THR A 66 3.40 -6.32 8.84
CA THR A 66 4.74 -5.74 8.65
C THR A 66 4.62 -4.46 7.82
N LYS A 67 5.12 -3.35 8.36
CA LYS A 67 5.18 -2.06 7.68
C LYS A 67 6.43 -2.00 6.80
N PHE A 68 6.21 -1.98 5.49
CA PHE A 68 7.30 -1.88 4.55
C PHE A 68 7.70 -0.42 4.39
N TYR A 69 9.00 -0.19 4.27
CA TYR A 69 9.56 1.12 4.01
C TYR A 69 10.76 1.01 3.08
N ALA A 70 11.12 2.12 2.45
CA ALA A 70 12.26 2.21 1.58
C ALA A 70 12.86 3.62 1.66
N ILE A 71 14.12 3.72 1.32
CA ILE A 71 14.88 4.95 1.19
C ILE A 71 15.76 4.81 -0.05
N GLU A 72 16.00 5.90 -0.77
CA GLU A 72 16.89 5.83 -1.94
C GLU A 72 18.31 5.38 -1.51
N PRO A 73 19.00 4.54 -2.28
CA PRO A 73 20.34 4.06 -1.93
C PRO A 73 21.37 5.18 -1.78
N ASP A 74 21.22 6.27 -2.54
CA ASP A 74 22.08 7.46 -2.53
C ASP A 74 21.55 8.57 -1.60
N ALA A 75 20.53 8.29 -0.79
CA ALA A 75 19.99 9.28 0.13
C ALA A 75 21.03 9.67 1.22
N PRO A 76 21.10 10.94 1.60
CA PRO A 76 22.02 11.41 2.64
C PRO A 76 21.68 10.75 3.97
N ARG A 77 22.68 10.17 4.65
CA ARG A 77 22.52 9.48 5.94
C ARG A 77 21.45 8.36 5.91
N ALA A 78 21.33 7.64 4.79
CA ALA A 78 20.30 6.60 4.61
C ALA A 78 20.27 5.54 5.73
N GLU A 79 21.45 5.04 6.14
CA GLU A 79 21.53 4.02 7.19
C GLU A 79 21.11 4.54 8.57
N TRP A 80 21.49 5.77 8.91
CA TRP A 80 21.03 6.43 10.12
C TRP A 80 19.50 6.58 10.11
N ALA A 81 18.94 7.12 9.03
CA ALA A 81 17.49 7.32 8.92
C ALA A 81 16.71 6.00 8.99
N SER A 82 17.20 4.97 8.29
CA SER A 82 16.63 3.62 8.32
C SER A 82 16.66 3.00 9.72
N SER A 83 17.80 3.10 10.42
CA SER A 83 17.95 2.62 11.80
C SER A 83 16.98 3.33 12.74
N GLU A 84 16.93 4.66 12.72
CA GLU A 84 16.08 5.45 13.61
C GLU A 84 14.59 5.20 13.35
N TYR A 85 14.20 5.12 12.08
CA TYR A 85 12.82 4.76 11.73
C TYR A 85 12.44 3.37 12.23
N SER A 86 13.30 2.38 12.02
CA SER A 86 13.04 1.00 12.47
C SER A 86 12.94 0.90 14.00
N LYS A 87 13.84 1.56 14.73
CA LYS A 87 13.78 1.64 16.21
C LYS A 87 12.49 2.30 16.70
N LEU A 88 12.11 3.42 16.09
CA LEU A 88 10.88 4.14 16.44
C LEU A 88 9.65 3.25 16.23
N MET A 89 9.53 2.62 15.06
CA MET A 89 8.42 1.72 14.77
C MET A 89 8.39 0.52 15.74
N LYS A 90 9.54 -0.08 16.03
CA LYS A 90 9.65 -1.19 16.99
C LYS A 90 9.20 -0.77 18.39
N LYS A 91 9.57 0.43 18.86
CA LYS A 91 9.12 1.00 20.15
C LYS A 91 7.60 1.15 20.19
N CYS A 92 6.95 1.40 19.05
CA CYS A 92 5.50 1.46 18.92
C CYS A 92 4.83 0.08 18.73
N GLY A 93 5.58 -1.02 18.75
CA GLY A 93 5.06 -2.37 18.51
C GLY A 93 4.75 -2.66 17.03
N VAL A 94 5.35 -1.91 16.11
CA VAL A 94 5.18 -2.07 14.66
C VAL A 94 6.41 -2.78 14.08
N LYS A 95 6.20 -3.95 13.48
CA LYS A 95 7.24 -4.67 12.74
C LYS A 95 7.53 -3.96 11.42
N THR A 96 8.80 -3.72 11.10
CA THR A 96 9.21 -3.10 9.84
C THR A 96 9.99 -4.06 8.95
N LYS A 97 9.96 -3.80 7.64
CA LYS A 97 10.84 -4.45 6.66
C LYS A 97 11.27 -3.43 5.60
N ARG A 98 12.58 -3.26 5.43
CA ARG A 98 13.16 -2.39 4.40
C ARG A 98 13.08 -3.08 3.04
N MET A 99 12.64 -2.35 2.01
CA MET A 99 12.83 -2.71 0.60
C MET A 99 14.03 -1.95 0.03
N THR A 100 14.52 -2.44 -1.10
CA THR A 100 15.75 -1.94 -1.74
C THR A 100 15.66 -0.49 -2.20
N ASN A 101 14.52 -0.07 -2.76
CA ASN A 101 14.29 1.31 -3.19
C ASN A 101 12.80 1.71 -3.13
N PRO A 102 12.48 3.02 -3.07
CA PRO A 102 11.12 3.54 -3.04
C PRO A 102 10.25 3.14 -4.22
N LYS A 103 10.82 3.06 -5.43
CA LYS A 103 10.10 2.67 -6.65
C LYS A 103 9.54 1.25 -6.55
N THR A 104 10.34 0.29 -6.09
CA THR A 104 9.89 -1.08 -5.83
C THR A 104 8.76 -1.11 -4.80
N LEU A 105 8.85 -0.33 -3.73
CA LEU A 105 7.79 -0.25 -2.72
C LEU A 105 6.50 0.39 -3.28
N GLY A 106 6.63 1.41 -4.13
CA GLY A 106 5.51 2.07 -4.81
C GLY A 106 4.77 1.12 -5.74
N LEU A 107 5.51 0.40 -6.58
CA LEU A 107 4.95 -0.63 -7.47
C LEU A 107 4.30 -1.76 -6.67
N ALA A 108 4.90 -2.20 -5.56
CA ALA A 108 4.27 -3.20 -4.70
C ALA A 108 2.92 -2.71 -4.13
N LYS A 109 2.82 -1.44 -3.73
CA LYS A 109 1.56 -0.88 -3.20
C LYS A 109 0.49 -0.68 -4.28
N ILE A 110 0.89 -0.24 -5.47
CA ILE A 110 -0.05 0.03 -6.57
C ILE A 110 -0.46 -1.29 -7.22
N VAL A 111 0.49 -2.04 -7.77
CA VAL A 111 0.22 -3.21 -8.60
C VAL A 111 -0.23 -4.41 -7.78
N VAL A 112 0.52 -4.76 -6.73
CA VAL A 112 0.32 -6.01 -5.98
C VAL A 112 -0.80 -5.91 -4.94
N ASP A 113 -0.98 -4.75 -4.33
CA ASP A 113 -1.97 -4.55 -3.27
C ASP A 113 -3.28 -3.96 -3.85
N THR A 114 -3.23 -2.72 -4.36
CA THR A 114 -4.44 -1.99 -4.75
C THR A 114 -5.06 -2.51 -6.06
N SER A 115 -4.27 -2.62 -7.13
CA SER A 115 -4.75 -3.01 -8.45
C SER A 115 -5.18 -4.48 -8.50
N TYR A 116 -4.42 -5.37 -7.84
CA TYR A 116 -4.81 -6.78 -7.71
C TYR A 116 -6.19 -6.92 -7.05
N TYR A 117 -6.41 -6.23 -5.93
CA TYR A 117 -7.72 -6.26 -5.27
C TYR A 117 -8.84 -5.65 -6.13
N GLY A 118 -8.55 -4.57 -6.85
CA GLY A 118 -9.50 -4.00 -7.82
C GLY A 118 -9.86 -4.96 -8.96
N TRP A 119 -8.90 -5.71 -9.48
CA TRP A 119 -9.13 -6.72 -10.51
C TRP A 119 -10.03 -7.85 -10.01
N LEU A 120 -9.76 -8.32 -8.80
CA LEU A 120 -10.55 -9.34 -8.12
C LEU A 120 -12.02 -8.91 -7.93
N ILE A 121 -12.25 -7.65 -7.54
CA ILE A 121 -13.59 -7.07 -7.44
C ILE A 121 -14.26 -7.03 -8.81
N ASN A 122 -13.59 -6.50 -9.83
CA ASN A 122 -14.14 -6.42 -11.19
C ASN A 122 -14.52 -7.80 -11.72
N TYR A 123 -13.68 -8.81 -11.49
CA TYR A 123 -13.97 -10.19 -11.86
C TYR A 123 -15.22 -10.74 -11.16
N ALA A 124 -15.38 -10.45 -9.86
CA ALA A 124 -16.57 -10.83 -9.09
C ALA A 124 -17.85 -10.22 -9.71
N GLN A 125 -17.79 -8.95 -10.08
CA GLN A 125 -18.93 -8.24 -10.68
C GLN A 125 -19.26 -8.76 -12.08
N LEU A 126 -18.24 -8.94 -12.93
CA LEU A 126 -18.43 -9.45 -14.30
C LEU A 126 -18.99 -10.87 -14.30
N SER A 127 -18.47 -11.76 -13.44
CA SER A 127 -19.00 -13.12 -13.31
C SER A 127 -20.45 -13.13 -12.82
N ASN A 128 -20.82 -12.21 -11.93
CA ASN A 128 -22.19 -12.07 -11.47
C ASN A 128 -23.14 -11.54 -12.56
N MET A 129 -22.68 -10.58 -13.38
CA MET A 129 -23.45 -10.12 -14.54
C MET A 129 -23.74 -11.27 -15.50
N ILE A 130 -22.75 -12.10 -15.81
CA ILE A 130 -22.91 -13.28 -16.68
C ILE A 130 -23.93 -14.27 -16.07
N ALA A 131 -23.86 -14.53 -14.76
CA ALA A 131 -24.81 -15.41 -14.09
C ALA A 131 -26.26 -14.88 -14.19
N ILE A 132 -26.45 -13.57 -13.98
CA ILE A 132 -27.76 -12.90 -14.11
C ILE A 132 -28.28 -12.97 -15.55
N GLU A 133 -27.44 -12.66 -16.54
CA GLU A 133 -27.80 -12.69 -17.97
C GLU A 133 -28.28 -14.08 -18.42
N ASN A 134 -27.65 -15.13 -17.89
CA ASN A 134 -27.99 -16.52 -18.18
C ASN A 134 -29.03 -17.13 -17.23
N LYS A 135 -29.52 -16.34 -16.25
CA LYS A 135 -30.49 -16.78 -15.23
C LYS A 135 -30.05 -18.03 -14.43
N VAL A 136 -28.76 -18.12 -14.11
CA VAL A 136 -28.19 -19.22 -13.31
C VAL A 136 -27.85 -18.75 -11.90
N ASP A 137 -27.81 -19.68 -10.95
CA ASP A 137 -27.39 -19.39 -9.58
C ASP A 137 -25.86 -19.16 -9.52
N TYR A 138 -25.47 -17.99 -9.01
CA TYR A 138 -24.05 -17.60 -8.93
C TYR A 138 -23.25 -18.50 -7.99
N ASP A 139 -23.86 -18.92 -6.89
CA ASP A 139 -23.20 -19.72 -5.87
C ASP A 139 -23.01 -21.16 -6.33
N GLU A 140 -24.00 -21.73 -7.01
CA GLU A 140 -23.93 -23.03 -7.69
C GLU A 140 -22.87 -23.00 -8.80
N MET A 141 -22.85 -21.97 -9.65
CA MET A 141 -21.83 -21.80 -10.69
C MET A 141 -20.41 -21.79 -10.10
N TRP A 142 -20.22 -21.12 -8.95
CA TRP A 142 -18.92 -21.06 -8.28
C TRP A 142 -18.53 -22.33 -7.53
N SER A 143 -19.49 -23.21 -7.18
CA SER A 143 -19.19 -24.48 -6.51
C SER A 143 -18.24 -25.37 -7.32
N PHE A 144 -18.20 -25.20 -8.65
CA PHE A 144 -17.22 -25.84 -9.52
C PHE A 144 -15.76 -25.58 -9.11
N ALA A 145 -15.48 -24.44 -8.47
CA ALA A 145 -14.12 -24.08 -8.03
C ALA A 145 -13.76 -24.63 -6.65
N ASP A 146 -14.69 -25.17 -5.87
CA ASP A 146 -14.49 -25.49 -4.46
C ASP A 146 -13.40 -26.54 -4.24
N GLU A 147 -13.45 -27.67 -4.96
CA GLU A 147 -12.40 -28.69 -4.86
C GLU A 147 -11.06 -28.18 -5.36
N ILE A 148 -11.06 -27.39 -6.44
CA ILE A 148 -9.83 -26.83 -6.99
C ILE A 148 -9.17 -25.88 -5.98
N HIS A 149 -9.95 -25.02 -5.33
CA HIS A 149 -9.43 -24.14 -4.29
C HIS A 149 -9.00 -24.91 -3.04
N LYS A 150 -9.73 -25.95 -2.64
CA LYS A 150 -9.36 -26.81 -1.52
C LYS A 150 -7.98 -27.45 -1.72
N PHE A 151 -7.69 -27.95 -2.92
CA PHE A 151 -6.42 -28.62 -3.20
C PHE A 151 -5.28 -27.68 -3.61
N LEU A 152 -5.57 -26.58 -4.33
CA LEU A 152 -4.55 -25.69 -4.89
C LEU A 152 -4.47 -24.30 -4.22
N GLY A 153 -5.49 -23.90 -3.46
CA GLY A 153 -5.55 -22.58 -2.80
C GLY A 153 -5.68 -21.38 -3.74
N ASN A 154 -5.87 -21.58 -5.05
CA ASN A 154 -5.70 -20.53 -6.07
C ASN A 154 -7.00 -19.98 -6.67
N LYS A 155 -8.18 -20.53 -6.34
CA LYS A 155 -9.49 -20.05 -6.80
C LYS A 155 -10.44 -19.66 -5.65
N PRO A 156 -10.09 -18.66 -4.80
CA PRO A 156 -11.01 -18.24 -3.76
C PRO A 156 -12.33 -17.73 -4.38
N LYS A 157 -13.46 -18.13 -3.81
CA LYS A 157 -14.77 -17.63 -4.24
C LYS A 157 -14.86 -16.13 -4.03
N MET A 158 -15.34 -15.43 -5.05
CA MET A 158 -15.46 -13.98 -5.06
C MET A 158 -16.92 -13.59 -4.76
N PHE A 159 -17.12 -12.50 -4.03
CA PHE A 159 -18.46 -12.06 -3.62
C PHE A 159 -18.81 -10.74 -4.30
N PRO A 160 -19.83 -10.71 -5.19
CA PRO A 160 -20.29 -9.49 -5.81
C PRO A 160 -21.07 -8.66 -4.77
N GLY A 161 -20.43 -7.62 -4.23
CA GLY A 161 -21.03 -6.69 -3.26
C GLY A 161 -20.94 -5.23 -3.70
N PHE A 162 -21.59 -4.33 -2.95
CA PHE A 162 -21.47 -2.88 -3.17
C PHE A 162 -20.03 -2.41 -2.96
N ILE A 163 -19.43 -1.83 -4.00
CA ILE A 163 -18.09 -1.22 -3.92
C ILE A 163 -18.24 0.14 -3.25
N GLY A 164 -17.92 0.22 -1.95
CA GLY A 164 -18.01 1.49 -1.23
C GLY A 164 -17.61 1.40 0.24
N GLY A 165 -16.31 1.26 0.50
CA GLY A 165 -15.77 1.39 1.85
C GLY A 165 -15.92 0.13 2.70
N ILE A 166 -14.83 -0.22 3.37
CA ILE A 166 -14.76 -1.38 4.25
C ILE A 166 -15.80 -1.22 5.36
N VAL A 167 -16.70 -2.21 5.52
CA VAL A 167 -17.54 -2.35 6.72
C VAL A 167 -16.67 -2.74 7.91
#